data_AF-A0A7G7MN74-F1
#
_entry.id   AF-A0A7G7MN74-F1
#
_cell.length_a   1.000
_cell.length_b   1.000
_cell.length_c   1.000
_cell.angle_alpha   90.00
_cell.angle_beta   90.00
_cell.angle_gamma   90.00
#
_symmetry.space_group_name_H-M   'P 1'
#
loop_
_entity.id
_entity.type
_entity.pdbx_description
1 polymer ?
#
loop_
_entity_poly.entity_id
_entity_poly.type
_entity_poly.pdbx_seq_one_letter_code
_entity_poly.pdbx_strand_id
1 'polypeptide(L)'
;MTPPDRVRVIGGSGAVVDGLHRWIDGHDPHVQAAVWLLLAHEVWPRRADFLRACVNRSPDGGWWIDFRAARTAFDNGAFDTGSSTELAVLDLAITLGTDRFRFRAMGPANARAVATAVAHAVGADR
;
A
#
# COMPACT_ATOMS: atom_id res chain seq x y z
N MET A 1 16.69 -5.95 24.70
CA MET A 1 15.91 -5.02 23.84
C MET A 1 14.88 -5.85 23.10
N THR A 2 13.68 -5.94 23.64
CA THR A 2 12.57 -6.75 23.11
C THR A 2 11.98 -6.02 21.90
N PRO A 3 11.77 -6.65 20.74
CA PRO A 3 11.06 -6.00 19.64
C PRO A 3 9.65 -5.60 20.11
N PRO A 4 9.12 -4.45 19.68
CA PRO A 4 7.79 -4.02 20.08
C PRO A 4 6.77 -5.08 19.69
N ASP A 5 5.87 -5.39 20.63
CA ASP A 5 4.80 -6.36 20.48
C ASP A 5 4.05 -6.15 19.17
N ARG A 6 4.27 -7.05 18.21
CA ARG A 6 3.43 -7.19 17.03
C ARG A 6 2.10 -7.77 17.49
N VAL A 7 1.17 -6.90 17.87
CA VAL A 7 -0.20 -7.29 18.21
C VAL A 7 -0.77 -8.11 17.05
N ARG A 8 -1.11 -9.38 17.33
CA ARG A 8 -1.74 -10.28 16.36
C ARG A 8 -2.95 -9.58 15.74
N VAL A 9 -3.11 -9.73 14.42
CA VAL A 9 -4.29 -9.28 13.67
C VAL A 9 -5.52 -10.03 14.22
N ILE A 10 -6.12 -9.51 15.29
CA ILE A 10 -7.40 -9.99 15.82
C ILE A 10 -8.45 -8.99 15.33
N GLY A 11 -8.95 -9.29 14.14
CA GLY A 11 -9.95 -8.56 13.36
C GLY A 11 -10.02 -9.21 11.98
N GLY A 12 -11.20 -9.61 11.53
CA GLY A 12 -11.36 -10.15 10.17
C GLY A 12 -10.90 -9.14 9.11
N SER A 13 -10.68 -9.59 7.87
CA SER A 13 -10.28 -8.73 6.75
C SER A 13 -11.13 -7.46 6.62
N GLY A 14 -12.44 -7.52 6.93
CA GLY A 14 -13.32 -6.35 6.96
C GLY A 14 -12.88 -5.25 7.93
N ALA A 15 -12.47 -5.59 9.16
CA ALA A 15 -12.02 -4.60 10.14
C ALA A 15 -10.71 -3.91 9.73
N VAL A 16 -9.84 -4.64 9.02
CA VAL A 16 -8.61 -4.07 8.45
C VAL A 16 -8.97 -3.12 7.31
N VAL A 17 -9.85 -3.52 6.40
CA VAL A 17 -10.30 -2.70 5.27
C VAL A 17 -10.95 -1.40 5.77
N ASP A 18 -11.90 -1.47 6.70
CA ASP A 18 -12.56 -0.30 7.29
C ASP A 18 -11.57 0.58 8.07
N GLY A 19 -10.57 -0.04 8.72
CA GLY A 19 -9.49 0.65 9.40
C GLY A 19 -8.61 1.44 8.43
N LEU A 20 -8.22 0.82 7.31
CA LEU A 20 -7.39 1.45 6.29
C LEU A 20 -8.12 2.55 5.53
N HIS A 21 -9.42 2.40 5.25
CA HIS A 21 -10.24 3.49 4.70
C HIS A 21 -10.23 4.72 5.60
N ARG A 22 -10.50 4.55 6.90
CA ARG A 22 -10.45 5.68 7.86
C ARG A 22 -9.07 6.27 8.01
N TRP A 23 -8.03 5.43 7.94
CA TRP A 23 -6.65 5.89 8.04
C TRP A 23 -6.32 6.89 6.93
N ILE A 24 -6.70 6.60 5.68
CA ILE A 24 -6.30 7.42 4.52
C ILE A 24 -7.05 8.74 4.35
N ASP A 25 -8.13 8.98 5.08
CA ASP A 25 -8.98 10.19 4.95
C ASP A 25 -8.24 11.51 5.26
N GLY A 26 -7.04 11.45 5.84
CA GLY A 26 -6.18 12.63 6.09
C GLY A 26 -4.75 12.53 5.54
N HIS A 27 -4.46 11.55 4.68
CA HIS A 27 -3.10 11.31 4.18
C HIS A 27 -2.78 12.02 2.86
N ASP A 28 -1.48 12.10 2.56
CA ASP A 28 -1.00 12.60 1.28
C ASP A 28 -1.59 11.78 0.10
N PRO A 29 -1.89 12.41 -1.06
CA PRO A 29 -2.54 11.73 -2.18
C PRO A 29 -1.83 10.46 -2.68
N HIS A 30 -0.50 10.40 -2.58
CA HIS A 30 0.26 9.22 -2.99
C HIS A 30 0.06 8.03 -2.02
N VAL A 31 -0.10 8.29 -0.73
CA VAL A 31 -0.43 7.26 0.28
C VAL A 31 -1.87 6.80 0.06
N GLN A 32 -2.80 7.74 -0.15
CA GLN A 32 -4.18 7.42 -0.47
C GLN A 32 -4.25 6.50 -1.70
N ALA A 33 -3.62 6.88 -2.81
CA ALA A 33 -3.59 6.09 -4.03
C ALA A 33 -3.00 4.68 -3.82
N ALA A 34 -1.92 4.56 -3.05
CA ALA A 34 -1.31 3.28 -2.72
C ALA A 34 -2.30 2.34 -2.00
N VAL A 35 -2.99 2.84 -0.98
CA VAL A 35 -3.95 2.05 -0.21
C VAL A 35 -5.18 1.74 -1.03
N TRP A 36 -5.73 2.71 -1.76
CA TRP A 36 -6.85 2.50 -2.67
C TRP A 36 -6.55 1.40 -3.70
N LEU A 37 -5.35 1.39 -4.29
CA LEU A 37 -4.94 0.35 -5.23
C LEU A 37 -4.94 -1.05 -4.58
N LEU A 38 -4.44 -1.18 -3.36
CA LEU A 38 -4.42 -2.45 -2.63
C LEU A 38 -5.83 -2.92 -2.25
N LEU A 39 -6.69 -1.99 -1.82
CA LEU A 39 -8.08 -2.28 -1.47
C LEU A 39 -8.89 -2.68 -2.70
N ALA A 40 -8.76 -1.96 -3.81
CA ALA A 40 -9.43 -2.25 -5.07
C ALA A 40 -8.98 -3.59 -5.69
N HIS A 41 -7.72 -3.97 -5.50
CA HIS A 41 -7.22 -5.27 -5.95
C HIS A 41 -7.69 -6.44 -5.05
N GLU A 42 -8.21 -6.17 -3.85
CA GLU A 42 -8.78 -7.08 -2.85
C GLU A 42 -7.91 -8.24 -2.31
N VAL A 43 -6.85 -8.63 -3.02
CA VAL A 43 -5.99 -9.78 -2.67
C VAL A 43 -5.15 -9.47 -1.43
N TRP A 44 -4.42 -8.35 -1.45
CA TRP A 44 -3.42 -8.04 -0.41
C TRP A 44 -4.01 -7.85 1.00
N PRO A 45 -5.16 -7.16 1.18
CA PRO A 45 -5.80 -7.05 2.50
C PRO A 45 -6.31 -8.39 3.08
N ARG A 46 -6.38 -9.45 2.27
CA ARG A 46 -6.82 -10.79 2.69
C ARG A 46 -5.64 -11.76 2.93
N ARG A 47 -4.45 -11.42 2.44
CA ARG A 47 -3.27 -12.28 2.52
C ARG A 47 -2.59 -12.16 3.88
N ALA A 48 -2.45 -13.29 4.58
CA ALA A 48 -1.89 -13.32 5.93
C ALA A 48 -0.41 -12.90 5.99
N ASP A 49 0.38 -13.20 4.94
CA ASP A 49 1.78 -12.78 4.84
C ASP A 49 1.91 -11.24 4.76
N PHE A 50 1.10 -10.60 3.91
CA PHE A 50 1.01 -9.15 3.80
C PHE A 50 0.52 -8.49 5.09
N LEU A 51 -0.58 -8.97 5.66
CA LEU A 51 -1.10 -8.44 6.92
C LEU A 51 -0.05 -8.49 8.03
N ARG A 52 0.68 -9.60 8.15
CA ARG A 52 1.73 -9.77 9.15
C ARG A 52 2.98 -8.91 8.90
N ALA A 53 3.34 -8.69 7.64
CA ALA A 53 4.56 -7.99 7.27
C ALA A 53 4.38 -6.46 7.21
N CYS A 54 3.21 -5.99 6.78
CA CYS A 54 3.00 -4.63 6.34
C CYS A 54 1.98 -3.87 7.18
N VAL A 55 0.99 -4.56 7.76
CA VAL A 55 -0.13 -3.92 8.45
C VAL A 55 0.12 -3.90 9.95
N ASN A 56 -0.01 -2.72 10.53
CA ASN A 56 0.11 -2.50 11.95
C ASN A 56 -1.22 -2.03 12.54
N ARG A 57 -1.37 -2.26 13.84
CA ARG A 57 -2.49 -1.81 14.64
C ARG A 57 -2.00 -1.04 15.85
N SER A 58 -2.59 0.11 16.12
CA SER A 58 -2.24 0.97 17.26
C SER A 58 -3.03 0.51 18.48
N PRO A 59 -2.51 0.73 19.69
CA PRO A 59 -3.28 0.50 20.92
C PRO A 59 -4.64 1.21 20.96
N ASP A 60 -4.78 2.34 20.25
CA ASP A 60 -6.04 3.09 20.12
C ASP A 60 -7.04 2.49 19.10
N GLY A 61 -6.65 1.41 18.41
CA GLY A 61 -7.48 0.72 17.42
C GLY A 61 -7.31 1.21 15.97
N GLY A 62 -6.40 2.14 15.69
CA GLY A 62 -6.06 2.55 14.33
C GLY A 62 -5.29 1.47 13.55
N TRP A 63 -5.47 1.42 12.23
CA TRP A 63 -4.75 0.52 11.31
C TRP A 63 -3.93 1.33 10.32
N TRP A 64 -2.70 0.92 10.01
CA TRP A 64 -1.89 1.53 8.97
C TRP A 64 -1.00 0.53 8.26
N ILE A 65 -0.57 0.89 7.05
CA ILE A 65 0.46 0.16 6.32
C ILE A 65 1.80 0.86 6.53
N ASP A 66 2.80 0.09 6.98
CA ASP A 66 4.19 0.51 6.92
C ASP A 66 4.76 0.16 5.54
N PHE A 67 4.73 1.14 4.64
CA PHE A 67 5.23 0.96 3.27
C PHE A 67 6.75 0.75 3.18
N ARG A 68 7.53 1.17 4.20
CA ARG A 68 8.96 0.88 4.25
C ARG A 68 9.20 -0.58 4.62
N ALA A 69 8.48 -1.08 5.63
CA ALA A 69 8.50 -2.50 5.97
C ALA A 69 8.01 -3.36 4.79
N ALA A 70 6.98 -2.91 4.08
CA ALA A 70 6.48 -3.57 2.88
C ALA A 70 7.54 -3.65 1.77
N ARG A 71 8.28 -2.55 1.50
CA ARG A 71 9.41 -2.55 0.55
C ARG A 71 10.46 -3.58 0.93
N THR A 72 10.91 -3.58 2.19
CA THR A 72 11.90 -4.55 2.68
C THR A 72 11.40 -5.99 2.56
N ALA A 73 10.13 -6.25 2.90
CA ALA A 73 9.54 -7.58 2.76
C ALA A 73 9.47 -8.03 1.30
N PHE A 74 9.09 -7.13 0.39
CA PHE A 74 9.05 -7.39 -1.05
C PHE A 74 10.44 -7.73 -1.60
N ASP A 75 11.45 -6.90 -1.29
CA ASP A 75 12.83 -7.12 -1.75
C ASP A 75 13.42 -8.45 -1.24
N ASN A 76 12.97 -8.93 -0.09
CA ASN A 76 13.40 -10.20 0.50
C ASN A 76 12.57 -11.41 0.03
N GLY A 77 11.66 -11.26 -0.93
CA GLY A 77 10.85 -12.36 -1.47
C GLY A 77 9.73 -12.86 -0.53
N ALA A 78 9.30 -12.06 0.44
CA ALA A 78 8.28 -12.47 1.41
C ALA A 78 6.90 -12.78 0.79
N PHE A 79 6.69 -12.42 -0.49
CA PHE A 79 5.43 -12.54 -1.20
C PHE A 79 5.51 -13.42 -2.46
N ASP A 80 6.60 -14.17 -2.66
CA ASP A 80 6.90 -14.93 -3.89
C ASP A 80 5.86 -15.99 -4.28
N THR A 81 4.94 -16.32 -3.37
CA THR A 81 3.78 -17.18 -3.66
C THR A 81 2.68 -16.47 -4.46
N GLY A 82 2.76 -15.14 -4.64
CA GLY A 82 1.83 -14.38 -5.45
C GLY A 82 2.08 -14.50 -6.95
N SER A 83 1.04 -14.26 -7.73
CA SER A 83 1.19 -14.17 -9.19
C SER A 83 2.03 -12.96 -9.61
N SER A 84 2.59 -12.98 -10.82
CA SER A 84 3.34 -11.84 -11.36
C SER A 84 2.51 -10.56 -11.38
N THR A 85 1.21 -10.66 -11.68
CA THR A 85 0.26 -9.52 -11.64
C THR A 85 0.06 -9.01 -10.22
N GLU A 86 -0.18 -9.90 -9.24
CA GLU A 86 -0.31 -9.51 -7.84
C GLU A 86 0.93 -8.77 -7.36
N LEU A 87 2.11 -9.31 -7.65
CA LEU A 87 3.39 -8.73 -7.27
C LEU A 87 3.61 -7.36 -7.93
N ALA A 88 3.27 -7.21 -9.21
CA ALA A 88 3.36 -5.92 -9.90
C ALA A 88 2.45 -4.86 -9.28
N VAL A 89 1.22 -5.24 -8.89
CA VAL A 89 0.29 -4.33 -8.19
C VAL A 89 0.83 -3.94 -6.81
N LEU A 90 1.37 -4.89 -6.06
CA LEU A 90 1.98 -4.61 -4.77
C LEU A 90 3.20 -3.69 -4.90
N ASP A 91 4.07 -3.95 -5.86
CA ASP A 91 5.27 -3.13 -6.11
C ASP A 91 4.91 -1.68 -6.43
N LEU A 92 3.89 -1.49 -7.28
CA LEU A 92 3.35 -0.17 -7.58
C LEU A 92 2.79 0.51 -6.33
N ALA A 93 1.97 -0.18 -5.55
CA ALA A 93 1.43 0.37 -4.30
C ALA A 93 2.52 0.76 -3.31
N ILE A 94 3.55 -0.08 -3.12
CA ILE A 94 4.70 0.23 -2.26
C ILE A 94 5.44 1.47 -2.77
N THR A 95 5.65 1.55 -4.09
CA THR A 95 6.34 2.66 -4.74
C THR A 95 5.60 3.99 -4.53
N LEU A 96 4.27 3.98 -4.62
CA LEU A 96 3.42 5.12 -4.30
C LEU A 96 3.45 5.46 -2.80
N GLY A 97 3.26 4.46 -1.95
CA GLY A 97 3.18 4.65 -0.49
C GLY A 97 4.49 5.11 0.14
N THR A 98 5.64 4.77 -0.47
CA THR A 98 6.96 5.28 -0.05
C THR A 98 7.32 6.64 -0.67
N ASP A 99 6.47 7.20 -1.53
CA ASP A 99 6.75 8.41 -2.31
C ASP A 99 8.06 8.33 -3.10
N ARG A 100 8.37 7.15 -3.66
CA ARG A 100 9.67 6.89 -4.31
C ARG A 100 9.98 7.89 -5.43
N PHE A 101 8.96 8.34 -6.16
CA PHE A 101 9.07 9.32 -7.24
C PHE A 101 8.84 10.78 -6.79
N ARG A 102 8.72 11.03 -5.49
CA ARG A 102 8.55 12.37 -4.90
C ARG A 102 7.33 13.12 -5.43
N PHE A 103 6.21 12.43 -5.62
CA PHE A 103 4.95 13.01 -6.09
C PHE A 103 4.47 14.12 -5.18
N ARG A 104 4.66 14.01 -3.86
CA ARG A 104 4.28 15.07 -2.92
C ARG A 104 4.98 16.41 -3.16
N ALA A 105 6.18 16.38 -3.75
CA ALA A 105 7.00 17.56 -4.01
C ALA A 105 6.94 18.00 -5.49
N MET A 106 6.18 17.28 -6.31
CA MET A 106 6.13 17.50 -7.74
C MET A 106 5.22 18.69 -8.09
N GLY A 107 5.71 19.59 -8.94
CA GLY A 107 4.90 20.69 -9.45
C GLY A 107 3.76 20.22 -10.37
N PRO A 108 2.66 21.00 -10.51
CA PRO A 108 1.46 20.56 -11.23
C PRO A 108 1.69 20.13 -12.69
N ALA A 109 2.60 20.79 -13.41
CA ALA A 109 2.90 20.45 -14.80
C ALA A 109 3.52 19.06 -14.95
N ASN A 110 4.51 18.72 -14.10
CA ASN A 110 5.14 17.41 -14.11
C ASN A 110 4.18 16.32 -13.65
N ALA A 111 3.36 16.60 -12.63
CA ALA A 111 2.36 15.66 -12.14
C ALA A 111 1.35 15.29 -13.24
N ARG A 112 0.87 16.28 -14.01
CA ARG A 112 -0.03 16.04 -15.15
C ARG A 112 0.65 15.22 -16.24
N ALA A 113 1.90 15.53 -16.59
CA ALA A 113 2.63 14.78 -17.61
C ALA A 113 2.80 13.29 -17.22
N VAL A 114 3.16 13.01 -15.96
CA VAL A 114 3.25 11.64 -15.44
C VAL A 114 1.89 10.94 -15.47
N ALA A 115 0.83 11.60 -15.01
CA ALA A 115 -0.51 11.02 -15.00
C ALA A 115 -0.97 10.63 -16.42
N THR A 116 -0.79 11.52 -17.41
CA THR A 116 -1.09 11.23 -18.82
C THR A 116 -0.26 10.06 -19.33
N ALA A 117 1.05 10.03 -19.06
CA ALA A 117 1.93 8.95 -19.51
C ALA A 117 1.54 7.59 -18.92
N VAL A 118 1.19 7.55 -17.62
CA VAL A 118 0.73 6.32 -16.96
C VAL A 118 -0.61 5.86 -17.52
N ALA A 119 -1.58 6.77 -17.69
CA ALA A 119 -2.88 6.45 -18.28
C ALA A 119 -2.74 5.83 -19.68
N HIS A 120 -1.88 6.41 -20.52
CA HIS A 120 -1.56 5.86 -21.84
C HIS A 120 -0.89 4.49 -21.77
N ALA A 121 0.09 4.31 -20.87
CA ALA A 121 0.82 3.05 -20.71
C ALA A 121 -0.10 1.89 -20.27
N VAL A 122 -1.13 2.18 -19.47
CA VAL A 122 -2.13 1.18 -19.04
C VAL A 122 -3.34 1.09 -19.98
N GLY A 123 -3.37 1.90 -21.05
CA GLY A 123 -4.46 1.92 -22.04
C GLY A 123 -5.79 2.46 -21.51
N ALA A 124 -5.77 3.26 -20.44
CA ALA A 124 -6.98 3.86 -19.85
C ALA A 124 -7.45 5.14 -20.54
N ASP A 125 -6.75 5.56 -21.60
CA ASP A 125 -7.08 6.73 -22.42
C ASP A 125 -7.75 6.37 -23.76
N ARG A 126 -8.10 5.09 -23.96
CA ARG A 126 -8.83 4.59 -25.12
C ARG A 126 -10.32 4.40 -24.86
#